data_AF-A0A924DK47-F1
#
_entry.id   AF-A0A924DK47-F1
#
_cell.length_a   1.000
_cell.length_b   1.000
_cell.length_c   1.000
_cell.angle_alpha   90.00
_cell.angle_beta   90.00
_cell.angle_gamma   90.00
#
_symmetry.space_group_name_H-M   'P 1'
#
loop_
_entity.id
_entity.type
_entity.pdbx_description
1 polymer ?
#
loop_
_entity_poly.entity_id
_entity_poly.type
_entity_poly.pdbx_seq_one_letter_code
_entity_poly.pdbx_strand_id
1 'polypeptide(L)'
;MASEALNHHNPEYVTWKHEELNFALLGGIRTEGLHSMRVTLKADFKSFPSIRHSLDLYNETQTDKLIKNMAERFALSTTYIHKAIGNLINTIEDYRLQQIDNSKLKSLSNKPALSKEEIAAAELFLKEPKLLQRTNDSIGTSGVIGEEANRLIMYLIFTSRKLQRPLHIISMGSSGAGKSHLQEKVGELIPKEDKIELTSVSANAFYYFIDDDLGHKVIL
;
A
#
# COMPACT_ATOMS: atom_id res chain seq x y z
N MET A 1 13.81 29.31 -15.96
CA MET A 1 12.37 29.63 -15.95
C MET A 1 11.74 28.71 -14.92
N ALA A 2 10.94 29.26 -14.01
CA ALA A 2 10.60 28.63 -12.74
C ALA A 2 9.38 27.69 -12.86
N SER A 3 9.60 26.39 -12.66
CA SER A 3 8.54 25.41 -12.38
C SER A 3 8.32 25.36 -10.87
N GLU A 4 7.06 25.40 -10.42
CA GLU A 4 6.74 25.28 -9.00
C GLU A 4 6.78 23.80 -8.56
N ALA A 5 6.94 23.56 -7.25
CA ALA A 5 6.91 22.21 -6.68
C ALA A 5 5.49 21.61 -6.75
N LEU A 6 5.40 20.28 -6.77
CA LEU A 6 4.13 19.56 -6.78
C LEU A 6 3.33 19.83 -5.49
N ASN A 7 2.19 20.49 -5.59
CA ASN A 7 1.31 20.73 -4.46
C ASN A 7 0.38 19.53 -4.28
N HIS A 8 0.62 18.79 -3.21
CA HIS A 8 -0.06 17.55 -2.84
C HIS A 8 -0.78 17.67 -1.48
N HIS A 9 -1.20 18.89 -1.09
CA HIS A 9 -1.95 19.10 0.16
C HIS A 9 -3.27 18.32 0.19
N ASN A 10 -3.90 18.14 -0.97
CA ASN A 10 -5.03 17.23 -1.16
C ASN A 10 -4.57 16.01 -1.98
N PRO A 11 -4.53 14.79 -1.40
CA PRO A 11 -4.10 13.58 -2.09
C PRO A 11 -4.94 13.24 -3.32
N GLU A 12 -6.22 13.59 -3.33
CA GLU A 12 -7.15 13.33 -4.44
C GLU A 12 -7.11 14.41 -5.54
N TYR A 13 -6.42 15.53 -5.27
CA TYR A 13 -6.32 16.68 -6.16
C TYR A 13 -4.93 17.30 -6.08
N VAL A 14 -4.00 16.70 -6.83
CA VAL A 14 -2.60 17.15 -6.87
C VAL A 14 -2.45 18.20 -7.96
N THR A 15 -1.83 19.34 -7.63
CA THR A 15 -1.66 20.45 -8.57
C THR A 15 -0.19 20.74 -8.84
N TRP A 16 0.09 21.14 -10.08
CA TRP A 16 1.43 21.54 -10.51
C TRP A 16 1.33 22.70 -11.48
N LYS A 17 2.24 23.65 -11.37
CA LYS A 17 2.22 24.85 -12.19
C LYS A 17 3.54 25.00 -12.94
N HIS A 18 3.41 25.21 -14.25
CA HIS A 18 4.51 25.46 -15.16
C HIS A 18 4.29 26.80 -15.84
N GLU A 19 4.93 27.83 -15.31
CA GLU A 19 4.76 29.21 -15.76
C GLU A 19 3.27 29.63 -15.72
N GLU A 20 2.62 29.81 -16.87
CA GLU A 20 1.21 30.17 -16.99
C GLU A 20 0.25 28.96 -17.10
N LEU A 21 0.79 27.74 -17.22
CA LEU A 21 0.01 26.51 -17.30
C LEU A 21 -0.23 25.94 -15.90
N ASN A 22 -1.49 25.64 -15.60
CA ASN A 22 -1.86 24.95 -14.38
C ASN A 22 -2.34 23.53 -14.73
N PHE A 23 -1.72 22.55 -14.08
CA PHE A 23 -2.07 21.15 -14.19
C PHE A 23 -2.68 20.67 -12.87
N ALA A 24 -3.72 19.85 -12.96
CA ALA A 24 -4.31 19.16 -11.82
C ALA A 24 -4.52 17.68 -12.16
N LEU A 25 -4.03 16.80 -11.29
CA LEU A 25 -4.23 15.36 -11.36
C LEU A 25 -5.44 15.02 -10.48
N LEU A 26 -6.52 14.58 -11.14
CA LEU A 26 -7.77 14.20 -10.49
C LEU A 26 -7.71 12.72 -10.08
N GLY A 27 -8.06 12.42 -8.83
CA GLY A 27 -8.03 11.06 -8.27
C GLY A 27 -6.65 10.62 -7.79
N GLY A 28 -5.77 11.57 -7.52
CA GLY A 28 -4.45 11.35 -6.94
C GLY A 28 -3.42 10.68 -7.85
N ILE A 29 -2.27 10.34 -7.26
CA ILE A 29 -1.14 9.67 -7.92
C ILE A 29 -1.01 8.27 -7.35
N ARG A 30 -1.10 7.26 -8.21
CA ARG A 30 -0.88 5.86 -7.82
C ARG A 30 0.60 5.63 -7.53
N THR A 31 0.94 5.26 -6.31
CA THR A 31 2.31 4.93 -5.90
C THR A 31 2.71 3.49 -6.23
N GLU A 32 1.73 2.62 -6.46
CA GLU A 32 1.91 1.21 -6.83
C GLU A 32 2.11 1.04 -8.36
N GLY A 33 2.92 0.06 -8.78
CA GLY A 33 3.12 -0.29 -10.19
C GLY A 33 3.83 0.81 -11.00
N LEU A 34 5.15 0.93 -10.85
CA LEU A 34 5.99 1.94 -11.51
C LEU A 34 6.10 1.81 -13.05
N HIS A 35 5.55 0.75 -13.65
CA HIS A 35 5.57 0.51 -15.10
C HIS A 35 4.47 1.26 -15.87
N SER A 36 3.49 1.85 -15.17
CA SER A 36 2.43 2.67 -15.78
C SER A 36 2.17 3.92 -14.96
N MET A 37 1.70 4.97 -15.62
CA MET A 37 1.33 6.24 -14.99
C MET A 37 -0.03 6.71 -15.50
N ARG A 38 -1.07 5.94 -15.16
CA ARG A 38 -2.46 6.29 -15.46
C ARG A 38 -2.95 7.41 -14.57
N VAL A 39 -3.31 8.53 -15.18
CA VAL A 39 -3.80 9.74 -14.50
C VAL A 39 -4.96 10.36 -15.26
N THR A 40 -5.79 11.12 -14.55
CA THR A 40 -6.74 12.05 -15.18
C THR A 40 -6.20 13.46 -15.04
N LEU A 41 -5.61 13.97 -16.12
CA LEU A 41 -5.00 15.28 -16.16
C LEU A 41 -6.02 16.34 -16.55
N LYS A 42 -6.13 17.38 -15.75
CA LYS A 42 -6.78 18.65 -16.09
C LYS A 42 -5.69 19.68 -16.37
N ALA A 43 -5.79 20.38 -17.49
CA ALA A 43 -4.90 21.50 -17.83
C ALA A 43 -5.72 22.78 -18.05
N ASP A 44 -5.29 23.86 -17.41
CA ASP A 44 -5.88 25.19 -17.48
C ASP A 44 -4.83 26.21 -17.96
N PHE A 45 -5.22 27.08 -18.89
CA PHE A 45 -4.37 28.15 -19.41
C PHE A 45 -5.20 29.42 -19.63
N LYS A 46 -4.87 30.49 -18.90
CA LYS A 46 -5.58 31.79 -19.00
C LYS A 46 -7.11 31.61 -19.00
N SER A 47 -7.80 32.23 -19.95
CA SER A 47 -9.25 32.13 -20.13
C SER A 47 -9.66 31.04 -21.12
N PHE A 48 -8.73 30.18 -21.56
CA PHE A 48 -9.07 29.09 -22.47
C PHE A 48 -9.86 27.99 -21.74
N PRO A 49 -10.78 27.30 -22.42
CA PRO A 49 -11.49 26.18 -21.83
C PRO A 49 -10.54 25.08 -21.38
N SER A 50 -10.67 24.69 -20.10
CA SER A 50 -9.93 23.59 -19.47
C SER A 50 -9.94 22.32 -20.32
N ILE A 51 -8.80 21.65 -20.45
CA ILE A 51 -8.70 20.31 -21.03
C ILE A 51 -8.75 19.29 -19.90
N ARG A 52 -9.48 18.19 -20.09
CA ARG A 52 -9.46 17.02 -19.20
C ARG A 52 -9.22 15.79 -20.04
N HIS A 53 -8.21 14.99 -19.68
CA HIS A 53 -7.85 13.77 -20.41
C HIS A 53 -7.38 12.70 -19.43
N SER A 54 -8.00 11.52 -19.50
CA SER A 54 -7.51 10.33 -18.81
C SER A 54 -6.58 9.55 -19.74
N LEU A 55 -5.32 9.39 -19.33
CA LEU A 55 -4.28 8.74 -20.13
C LEU A 55 -3.24 8.05 -19.26
N ASP A 56 -2.44 7.17 -19.87
CA ASP A 56 -1.18 6.72 -19.32
C ASP A 56 -0.05 7.63 -19.82
N LEU A 57 0.62 8.36 -18.91
CA LEU A 57 1.69 9.31 -19.27
C LEU A 57 2.93 8.62 -19.88
N TYR A 58 3.11 7.31 -19.65
CA TYR A 58 4.18 6.53 -20.29
C TYR A 58 3.80 6.00 -21.67
N ASN A 59 2.54 6.15 -22.10
CA ASN A 59 2.12 5.78 -23.43
C ASN A 59 2.33 6.96 -24.40
N GLU A 60 3.41 6.89 -25.19
CA GLU A 60 3.80 7.93 -26.15
C GLU A 60 2.66 8.34 -27.09
N THR A 61 1.91 7.38 -27.64
CA THR A 61 0.77 7.66 -28.54
C THR A 61 -0.31 8.52 -27.86
N GLN A 62 -0.63 8.23 -26.59
CA GLN A 62 -1.64 8.99 -25.84
C GLN A 62 -1.10 10.37 -25.42
N THR A 63 0.16 10.42 -24.99
CA THR A 63 0.85 11.64 -24.57
C THR A 63 1.00 12.61 -25.74
N ASP A 64 1.39 12.15 -26.92
CA ASP A 64 1.47 12.97 -28.13
C ASP A 64 0.11 13.54 -28.54
N LYS A 65 -0.94 12.74 -28.44
CA LYS A 65 -2.31 13.20 -28.73
C LYS A 65 -2.74 14.29 -27.76
N LEU A 66 -2.42 14.15 -26.46
CA LEU A 66 -2.66 15.19 -25.46
C LEU A 66 -1.89 16.46 -25.79
N ILE A 67 -0.60 16.35 -26.10
CA ILE A 67 0.29 17.48 -26.40
C ILE A 67 -0.23 18.26 -27.62
N LYS A 68 -0.59 17.57 -28.70
CA LYS A 68 -1.16 18.20 -29.91
C LYS A 68 -2.47 18.93 -29.58
N ASN A 69 -3.39 18.27 -28.87
CA ASN A 69 -4.66 18.86 -28.48
C ASN A 69 -4.48 20.11 -27.59
N MET A 70 -3.50 20.10 -26.69
CA MET A 70 -3.17 21.24 -25.83
C MET A 70 -2.54 22.39 -26.61
N ALA A 71 -1.58 22.09 -27.49
CA ALA A 71 -0.92 23.07 -28.33
C ALA A 71 -1.94 23.82 -29.22
N GLU A 72 -2.84 23.08 -29.86
CA GLU A 72 -3.91 23.64 -30.69
C GLU A 72 -4.90 24.47 -29.87
N ARG A 73 -5.41 23.94 -28.76
CA ARG A 73 -6.46 24.64 -27.98
C ARG A 73 -5.94 25.88 -27.27
N PHE A 74 -4.74 25.82 -26.72
CA PHE A 74 -4.15 26.93 -25.98
C PHE A 74 -3.36 27.90 -26.88
N ALA A 75 -3.28 27.61 -28.19
CA ALA A 75 -2.50 28.36 -29.16
C ALA A 75 -1.03 28.52 -28.72
N LEU A 76 -0.45 27.43 -28.21
CA LEU A 76 0.93 27.35 -27.73
C LEU A 76 1.78 26.46 -28.63
N SER A 77 3.10 26.70 -28.64
CA SER A 77 4.00 25.82 -29.40
C SER A 77 4.02 24.40 -28.83
N THR A 78 4.02 23.41 -29.72
CA THR A 78 4.10 21.99 -29.35
C THR A 78 5.33 21.70 -28.51
N THR A 79 6.48 22.33 -28.82
CA THR A 79 7.73 22.22 -28.06
C THR A 79 7.59 22.68 -26.61
N TYR A 80 6.86 23.77 -26.38
CA TYR A 80 6.60 24.27 -25.04
C TYR A 80 5.76 23.29 -24.21
N ILE A 81 4.68 22.75 -24.80
CA ILE A 81 3.84 21.75 -24.13
C ILE A 81 4.60 20.44 -23.89
N HIS A 82 5.41 19.98 -24.84
CA HIS A 82 6.28 18.81 -24.65
C HIS A 82 7.18 18.96 -23.43
N LYS A 83 7.83 20.12 -23.30
CA LYS A 83 8.69 20.42 -22.16
C LYS A 83 7.91 20.46 -20.85
N ALA A 84 6.73 21.08 -20.85
CA ALA A 84 5.88 21.13 -19.67
C ALA A 84 5.42 19.73 -19.21
N ILE A 85 4.97 18.89 -20.14
CA ILE A 85 4.55 17.51 -19.83
C ILE A 85 5.74 16.65 -19.39
N GLY A 86 6.90 16.77 -20.02
CA GLY A 86 8.11 16.06 -19.57
C GLY A 86 8.52 16.43 -18.15
N ASN A 87 8.50 17.73 -17.83
CA ASN A 87 8.76 18.21 -16.46
C ASN A 87 7.72 17.72 -15.46
N LEU A 88 6.45 17.66 -15.85
CA LEU A 88 5.38 17.10 -15.02
C LEU A 88 5.65 15.62 -14.72
N ILE A 89 6.03 14.83 -15.72
CA ILE A 89 6.34 13.40 -15.55
C ILE A 89 7.47 13.23 -14.54
N ASN A 90 8.61 13.91 -14.73
CA ASN A 90 9.73 13.85 -13.80
C ASN A 90 9.32 14.22 -12.36
N THR A 91 8.49 15.25 -12.22
CA THR A 91 8.00 15.68 -10.90
C THR A 91 7.11 14.63 -10.23
N ILE A 92 6.26 13.95 -11.00
CA ILE A 92 5.42 12.85 -10.50
C ILE A 92 6.28 11.64 -10.14
N GLU A 93 7.31 11.32 -10.95
CA GLU A 93 8.26 10.23 -10.67
C GLU A 93 9.01 10.47 -9.37
N ASP A 94 9.58 11.66 -9.18
CA ASP A 94 10.27 12.06 -7.95
C ASP A 94 9.34 11.92 -6.73
N TYR A 95 8.08 12.37 -6.86
CA TYR A 95 7.08 12.21 -5.81
C TYR A 95 6.78 10.73 -5.51
N ARG A 96 6.60 9.88 -6.54
CA ARG A 96 6.34 8.45 -6.36
C ARG A 96 7.52 7.76 -5.65
N LEU A 97 8.75 8.07 -6.04
CA LEU A 97 9.96 7.55 -5.40
C LEU A 97 10.05 7.98 -3.93
N GLN A 98 9.83 9.26 -3.63
CA GLN A 98 9.81 9.77 -2.26
C GLN A 98 8.72 9.13 -1.40
N GLN A 99 7.53 8.86 -1.95
CA GLN A 99 6.46 8.17 -1.22
C GLN A 99 6.82 6.71 -0.92
N ILE A 100 7.51 6.01 -1.83
CA ILE A 100 8.00 4.65 -1.62
C ILE A 100 9.09 4.63 -0.53
N ASP A 101 10.02 5.58 -0.55
CA ASP A 101 11.06 5.65 0.47
C ASP A 101 10.48 6.01 1.85
N ASN A 102 9.51 6.93 1.89
CA ASN A 102 8.79 7.27 3.11
C ASN A 102 7.94 6.12 3.65
N SER A 103 7.32 5.31 2.78
CA SER A 103 6.56 4.13 3.22
C SER A 103 7.48 3.04 3.79
N LYS A 104 8.66 2.82 3.18
CA LYS A 104 9.71 1.95 3.73
C LYS A 104 10.25 2.44 5.07
N LEU A 105 10.50 3.74 5.23
CA LEU A 105 10.97 4.31 6.50
C LEU A 105 9.89 4.20 7.60
N LYS A 106 8.61 4.40 7.26
CA LYS A 106 7.50 4.21 8.21
C LYS A 106 7.32 2.75 8.62
N SER A 107 7.47 1.79 7.70
CA SER A 107 7.35 0.37 8.04
C SER A 107 8.47 -0.10 8.97
N LEU A 108 9.68 0.47 8.84
CA LEU A 108 10.82 0.20 9.73
C LEU A 108 10.69 0.90 11.09
N SER A 109 10.14 2.11 11.14
CA SER A 109 9.98 2.91 12.36
C SER A 109 8.81 2.47 13.25
N ASN A 110 7.83 1.74 12.72
CA ASN A 110 6.61 1.37 13.43
C ASN A 110 6.69 0.04 14.20
N LYS A 111 7.87 -0.54 14.39
CA LYS A 111 8.02 -1.64 15.35
C LYS A 111 7.80 -1.07 16.75
N PRO A 112 6.72 -1.41 17.47
CA PRO A 112 6.51 -0.91 18.82
C PRO A 112 7.69 -1.37 19.70
N ALA A 113 8.43 -0.41 20.24
CA ALA A 113 9.47 -0.71 21.20
C ALA A 113 8.80 -1.06 22.53
N LEU A 114 8.84 -2.33 22.90
CA LEU A 114 8.30 -2.80 24.19
C LEU A 114 9.06 -2.15 25.35
N SER A 115 8.33 -1.74 26.38
CA SER A 115 8.93 -1.23 27.61
C SER A 115 9.63 -2.36 28.38
N LYS A 116 10.52 -1.99 29.32
CA LYS A 116 11.17 -2.99 30.18
C LYS A 116 10.16 -3.76 31.02
N GLU A 117 9.09 -3.11 31.47
CA GLU A 117 8.01 -3.75 32.23
C GLU A 117 7.23 -4.76 31.36
N GLU A 118 6.92 -4.40 30.11
CA GLU A 118 6.21 -5.28 29.18
C GLU A 118 7.04 -6.51 28.83
N ILE A 119 8.35 -6.34 28.62
CA ILE A 119 9.28 -7.46 28.38
C ILE A 119 9.32 -8.38 29.60
N ALA A 120 9.45 -7.83 30.81
CA ALA A 120 9.48 -8.62 32.03
C ALA A 120 8.17 -9.40 32.26
N ALA A 121 7.01 -8.79 31.99
CA ALA A 121 5.71 -9.45 32.08
C ALA A 121 5.57 -10.58 31.05
N ALA A 122 5.99 -10.34 29.80
CA ALA A 122 5.98 -11.36 28.75
C ALA A 122 6.91 -12.53 29.09
N GLU A 123 8.13 -12.27 29.57
CA GLU A 123 9.05 -13.31 29.99
C GLU A 123 8.52 -14.16 31.14
N LEU A 124 7.89 -13.53 32.13
CA LEU A 124 7.26 -14.22 33.25
C LEU A 124 6.17 -15.16 32.74
N PHE A 125 5.30 -14.66 31.86
CA PHE A 125 4.26 -15.47 31.23
C PHE A 125 4.83 -16.67 30.45
N LEU A 126 5.92 -16.46 29.69
CA LEU A 126 6.54 -17.50 28.86
C LEU A 126 7.27 -18.58 29.66
N LYS A 127 7.78 -18.26 30.86
CA LYS A 127 8.54 -19.20 31.71
C LYS A 127 7.64 -20.09 32.59
N GLU A 128 6.37 -19.73 32.76
CA GLU A 128 5.42 -20.52 33.55
C GLU A 128 5.06 -21.87 32.93
N PRO A 129 4.79 -22.92 33.75
CA PRO A 129 4.44 -24.24 33.26
C PRO A 129 3.10 -24.23 32.49
N LYS A 130 2.91 -25.25 31.63
CA LYS A 130 1.69 -25.42 30.81
C LYS A 130 1.40 -24.22 29.88
N LEU A 131 2.45 -23.63 29.30
CA LEU A 131 2.37 -22.46 28.43
C LEU A 131 1.32 -22.59 27.32
N LEU A 132 1.27 -23.73 26.62
CA LEU A 132 0.30 -23.95 25.53
C LEU A 132 -1.15 -23.90 26.02
N GLN A 133 -1.43 -24.47 27.19
CA GLN A 133 -2.76 -24.43 27.78
C GLN A 133 -3.16 -23.01 28.17
N ARG A 134 -2.28 -22.29 28.89
CA ARG A 134 -2.50 -20.89 29.30
C ARG A 134 -2.68 -19.96 28.10
N THR A 135 -1.89 -20.16 27.04
CA THR A 135 -2.04 -19.44 25.78
C THR A 135 -3.41 -19.73 25.17
N ASN A 136 -3.81 -21.01 25.11
CA ASN A 136 -5.11 -21.40 24.58
C ASN A 136 -6.27 -20.78 25.37
N ASP A 137 -6.19 -20.77 26.71
CA ASP A 137 -7.20 -20.16 27.59
C ASP A 137 -7.29 -18.64 27.36
N SER A 138 -6.16 -17.99 27.12
CA SER A 138 -6.10 -16.56 26.80
C SER A 138 -6.75 -16.26 25.44
N ILE A 139 -6.52 -17.09 24.42
CA ILE A 139 -7.19 -17.01 23.11
C ILE A 139 -8.70 -17.21 23.26
N GLY A 140 -9.13 -18.11 24.16
CA GLY A 140 -10.55 -18.27 24.45
C GLY A 140 -11.19 -17.01 25.04
N THR A 141 -10.47 -16.37 25.97
CA THR A 141 -10.90 -15.13 26.62
C THR A 141 -10.95 -13.94 25.65
N SER A 142 -10.14 -13.94 24.59
CA SER A 142 -10.15 -12.90 23.56
C SER A 142 -11.33 -12.97 22.57
N GLY A 143 -12.23 -13.95 22.72
CA GLY A 143 -13.50 -14.02 21.97
C GLY A 143 -13.65 -15.20 21.01
N VAL A 144 -12.71 -16.15 20.98
CA VAL A 144 -12.85 -17.40 20.23
C VAL A 144 -13.39 -18.50 21.14
N ILE A 145 -14.72 -18.54 21.30
CA ILE A 145 -15.39 -19.56 22.13
C ILE A 145 -15.49 -20.87 21.35
N GLY A 146 -14.94 -21.97 21.90
CA GLY A 146 -14.87 -23.26 21.23
C GLY A 146 -13.64 -23.42 20.32
N GLU A 147 -13.66 -24.44 19.45
CA GLU A 147 -12.57 -24.74 18.50
C GLU A 147 -11.18 -24.82 19.14
N GLU A 148 -11.10 -25.32 20.39
CA GLU A 148 -9.90 -25.21 21.25
C GLU A 148 -8.64 -25.80 20.62
N ALA A 149 -8.76 -26.93 19.93
CA ALA A 149 -7.65 -27.53 19.20
C ALA A 149 -7.27 -26.69 17.98
N ASN A 150 -8.26 -26.27 17.19
CA ASN A 150 -8.05 -25.57 15.92
C ASN A 150 -7.48 -24.16 16.12
N ARG A 151 -7.95 -23.42 17.13
CA ARG A 151 -7.44 -22.07 17.44
C ARG A 151 -5.97 -22.10 17.88
N LEU A 152 -5.59 -23.10 18.69
CA LEU A 152 -4.20 -23.27 19.14
C LEU A 152 -3.28 -23.69 17.99
N ILE A 153 -3.72 -24.66 17.15
CA ILE A 153 -2.97 -25.08 15.97
C ILE A 153 -2.73 -23.89 15.04
N MET A 154 -3.77 -23.10 14.77
CA MET A 154 -3.65 -21.93 13.91
C MET A 154 -2.71 -20.87 14.48
N TYR A 155 -2.78 -20.59 15.79
CA TYR A 155 -1.85 -19.67 16.45
C TYR A 155 -0.39 -20.12 16.32
N LEU A 156 -0.11 -21.41 16.51
CA LEU A 156 1.23 -21.98 16.34
C LEU A 156 1.72 -21.85 14.90
N ILE A 157 0.84 -22.13 13.92
CA ILE A 157 1.16 -21.98 12.50
C ILE A 157 1.43 -20.51 12.15
N PHE A 158 0.65 -19.56 12.64
CA PHE A 158 0.91 -18.13 12.43
C PHE A 158 2.22 -17.67 13.08
N THR A 159 2.60 -18.28 14.21
CA THR A 159 3.87 -18.02 14.89
C THR A 159 5.06 -18.61 14.13
N SER A 160 4.85 -19.70 13.39
CA SER A 160 5.89 -20.34 12.57
C SER A 160 6.49 -19.43 11.49
N ARG A 161 5.86 -18.28 11.18
CA ARG A 161 6.41 -17.23 10.30
C ARG A 161 7.81 -16.76 10.71
N LYS A 162 8.18 -16.89 11.99
CA LYS A 162 9.52 -16.53 12.50
C LYS A 162 10.56 -17.63 12.32
N LEU A 163 10.15 -18.82 11.89
CA LEU A 163 11.04 -19.94 11.58
C LEU A 163 11.55 -19.85 10.15
N GLN A 164 12.68 -20.53 9.87
CA GLN A 164 13.26 -20.62 8.53
C GLN A 164 12.34 -21.30 7.51
N ARG A 165 11.46 -22.20 7.98
CA ARG A 165 10.48 -22.92 7.16
C ARG A 165 9.10 -22.75 7.80
N PRO A 166 8.35 -21.70 7.44
CA PRO A 166 7.02 -21.49 7.98
C PRO A 166 6.07 -22.59 7.53
N LEU A 167 5.05 -22.84 8.34
CA LEU A 167 3.98 -23.78 8.08
C LEU A 167 2.78 -23.04 7.47
N HIS A 168 1.95 -23.77 6.74
CA HIS A 168 0.72 -23.26 6.15
C HIS A 168 -0.49 -24.04 6.70
N ILE A 169 -1.63 -23.35 6.85
CA ILE A 169 -2.89 -23.95 7.29
C ILE A 169 -3.98 -23.68 6.24
N ILE A 170 -4.86 -24.67 6.04
CA ILE A 170 -6.05 -24.54 5.20
C ILE A 170 -7.26 -24.88 6.07
N SER A 171 -8.19 -23.94 6.19
CA SER A 171 -9.44 -24.11 6.93
C SER A 171 -10.53 -24.67 6.01
N MET A 172 -10.95 -25.92 6.22
CA MET A 172 -12.03 -26.57 5.46
C MET A 172 -13.29 -26.75 6.31
N GLY A 173 -14.46 -26.62 5.71
CA GLY A 173 -15.75 -26.79 6.40
C GLY A 173 -16.93 -26.16 5.67
N SER A 174 -18.15 -26.48 6.09
CA SER A 174 -19.40 -26.00 5.48
C SER A 174 -19.52 -24.47 5.51
N SER A 175 -20.29 -23.90 4.57
CA SER A 175 -20.57 -22.47 4.56
C SER A 175 -21.24 -22.05 5.88
N GLY A 176 -20.82 -20.91 6.45
CA GLY A 176 -21.34 -20.41 7.73
C GLY A 176 -20.76 -21.06 8.99
N ALA A 177 -19.89 -22.07 8.89
CA ALA A 177 -19.29 -22.75 10.04
C ALA A 177 -18.24 -21.93 10.83
N GLY A 178 -18.12 -20.60 10.61
CA GLY A 178 -17.21 -19.75 11.37
C GLY A 178 -15.72 -19.81 10.98
N LYS A 179 -15.36 -20.39 9.84
CA LYS A 179 -13.95 -20.52 9.37
C LYS A 179 -13.22 -19.17 9.26
N SER A 180 -13.82 -18.20 8.56
CA SER A 180 -13.25 -16.86 8.40
C SER A 180 -13.14 -16.15 9.75
N HIS A 181 -14.16 -16.30 10.60
CA HIS A 181 -14.16 -15.74 11.94
C HIS A 181 -13.00 -16.29 12.80
N LEU A 182 -12.75 -17.61 12.76
CA LEU A 182 -11.63 -18.20 13.47
C LEU A 182 -10.29 -17.65 12.97
N GLN A 183 -10.11 -17.57 11.64
CA GLN A 183 -8.89 -17.05 11.01
C GLN A 183 -8.64 -15.58 11.32
N GLU A 184 -9.66 -14.73 11.22
CA GLU A 184 -9.60 -13.30 11.55
C GLU A 184 -9.26 -13.09 13.02
N LYS A 185 -9.94 -13.78 13.94
CA LYS A 185 -9.74 -13.61 15.39
C LYS A 185 -8.38 -14.07 15.87
N VAL A 186 -7.88 -15.21 15.39
CA VAL A 186 -6.51 -15.63 15.69
C VAL A 186 -5.50 -14.71 15.00
N GLY A 187 -5.83 -14.19 13.82
CA GLY A 187 -5.02 -13.20 13.10
C GLY A 187 -4.87 -11.87 13.84
N GLU A 188 -5.87 -11.45 14.62
CA GLU A 188 -5.79 -10.25 15.48
C GLU A 188 -4.70 -10.36 16.57
N LEU A 189 -4.27 -11.57 16.94
CA LEU A 189 -3.20 -11.81 17.91
C LEU A 189 -1.80 -11.61 17.33
N ILE A 190 -1.70 -11.44 16.01
CA ILE A 190 -0.45 -11.17 15.32
C ILE A 190 -0.24 -9.66 15.27
N PRO A 191 0.98 -9.16 15.58
CA PRO A 191 1.27 -7.74 15.48
C PRO A 191 0.89 -7.20 14.09
N LYS A 192 0.31 -5.98 14.05
CA LYS A 192 -0.24 -5.41 12.81
C LYS A 192 0.81 -5.28 11.72
N GLU A 193 2.04 -4.98 12.10
CA GLU A 193 3.21 -4.91 11.22
C GLU A 193 3.62 -6.25 10.61
N ASP A 194 3.25 -7.36 11.26
CA ASP A 194 3.56 -8.74 10.86
C ASP A 194 2.36 -9.41 10.15
N LYS A 195 1.28 -8.69 9.86
CA LYS A 195 0.07 -9.22 9.24
C LYS A 195 -0.26 -8.49 7.94
N ILE A 196 -0.59 -9.24 6.89
CA ILE A 196 -1.11 -8.73 5.61
C ILE A 196 -2.42 -9.48 5.32
N GLU A 197 -3.50 -8.72 5.13
CA GLU A 197 -4.82 -9.26 4.77
C GLU A 197 -5.07 -9.01 3.29
N LEU A 198 -5.22 -10.08 2.51
CA LEU A 198 -5.41 -10.02 1.06
C LEU A 198 -6.68 -10.76 0.66
N THR A 199 -7.74 -10.02 0.31
CA THR A 199 -9.02 -10.62 -0.14
C THR A 199 -8.92 -11.33 -1.49
N SER A 200 -7.99 -10.89 -2.34
CA SER A 200 -7.65 -11.57 -3.60
C SER A 200 -6.25 -11.19 -4.04
N VAL A 201 -5.48 -12.16 -4.52
CA VAL A 201 -4.12 -11.95 -5.01
C VAL A 201 -3.98 -12.61 -6.36
N SER A 202 -3.68 -11.83 -7.40
CA SER A 202 -3.29 -12.39 -8.69
C SER A 202 -1.84 -12.88 -8.61
N ALA A 203 -1.46 -13.89 -9.39
CA ALA A 203 -0.06 -14.34 -9.43
C ALA A 203 0.92 -13.19 -9.77
N ASN A 204 0.46 -12.22 -10.55
CA ASN A 204 1.25 -11.03 -10.91
C ASN A 204 1.42 -10.05 -9.74
N ALA A 205 0.55 -10.11 -8.72
CA ALA A 205 0.63 -9.22 -7.58
C ALA A 205 1.88 -9.47 -6.73
N PHE A 206 2.36 -10.73 -6.68
CA PHE A 206 3.57 -11.10 -5.93
C PHE A 206 4.84 -10.42 -6.47
N TYR A 207 4.89 -10.08 -7.77
CA TYR A 207 6.02 -9.37 -8.37
C TYR A 207 6.12 -7.90 -7.94
N TYR A 208 5.07 -7.33 -7.33
CA TYR A 208 5.08 -5.94 -6.88
C TYR A 208 5.49 -5.78 -5.42
N PHE A 209 5.59 -6.87 -4.65
CA PHE A 209 6.22 -6.82 -3.34
C PHE A 209 7.73 -6.74 -3.52
N ILE A 210 8.36 -5.78 -2.85
CA ILE A 210 9.82 -5.62 -2.90
C ILE A 210 10.44 -6.75 -2.08
N ASP A 211 11.67 -7.15 -2.42
CA ASP A 211 12.40 -8.17 -1.66
C ASP A 211 12.31 -7.90 -0.14
N ASP A 212 11.93 -8.94 0.61
CA ASP A 212 11.69 -8.97 2.07
C ASP A 212 10.37 -8.34 2.59
N ASP A 213 9.53 -7.73 1.73
CA ASP A 213 8.22 -7.17 2.15
C ASP A 213 7.25 -8.24 2.68
N LEU A 214 7.41 -9.49 2.25
CA LEU A 214 6.59 -10.64 2.68
C LEU A 214 7.27 -11.49 3.76
N GLY A 215 8.54 -11.22 4.06
CA GLY A 215 9.34 -11.98 5.01
C GLY A 215 8.79 -11.88 6.42
N HIS A 216 8.69 -13.02 7.12
CA HIS A 216 8.22 -13.10 8.51
C HIS A 216 6.82 -12.52 8.79
N LYS A 217 5.96 -12.43 7.76
CA LYS A 217 4.58 -11.96 7.87
C LYS A 217 3.58 -13.10 7.71
N VAL A 218 2.40 -12.93 8.32
CA VAL A 218 1.23 -13.78 8.08
C VAL A 218 0.43 -13.16 6.94
N ILE A 219 0.14 -13.96 5.92
CA ILE A 219 -0.72 -13.57 4.81
C ILE A 219 -2.05 -14.30 4.99
N LEU A 220 -3.13 -13.54 5.14
CA LEU A 220 -4.50 -14.03 5.34
C LEU A 220 -5.38 -13.79 4.12
#